data_AF-A0A0D3A015-F1
#
_entry.id   AF-A0A0D3A015-F1
#
_cell.length_a   1.000
_cell.length_b   1.000
_cell.length_c   1.000
_cell.angle_alpha   90.00
_cell.angle_beta   90.00
_cell.angle_gamma   90.00
#
_symmetry.space_group_name_H-M   'P 1'
#
loop_
_entity.id
_entity.type
_entity.pdbx_description
1 polymer ?
#
loop_
_entity_poly.entity_id
_entity_poly.type
_entity_poly.pdbx_seq_one_letter_code
_entity_poly.pdbx_strand_id
1 'polypeptide(L)'
;TQEIIAALERCKGWSWDDHKRLAYLAIFTGYIEGRKYSTPTRVSLARLVMELERFENYPWGRVVFKVLMDSVKGRDISGCYTINGFAQALQVWVYTALPELGATFGNPLPNNPSPPILAYKGRTGRRQFKDAILSQ
;
A
#
# COMPACT_ATOMS: atom_id res chain seq x y z
N THR A 1 -19.39 2.03 -8.29
CA THR A 1 -18.83 2.29 -9.64
C THR A 1 -19.47 3.51 -10.30
N GLN A 2 -20.80 3.64 -10.33
CA GLN A 2 -21.46 4.80 -10.94
C GLN A 2 -21.16 6.15 -10.26
N GLU A 3 -21.00 6.19 -8.94
CA GLU A 3 -20.66 7.43 -8.22
C GLU A 3 -19.26 7.95 -8.59
N ILE A 4 -18.29 7.06 -8.77
CA ILE A 4 -16.93 7.42 -9.21
C ILE A 4 -16.98 7.95 -10.65
N ILE A 5 -17.75 7.29 -11.53
CA ILE A 5 -17.95 7.76 -12.91
C ILE A 5 -18.61 9.14 -12.92
N ALA A 6 -19.66 9.36 -12.13
CA ALA A 6 -20.34 10.66 -12.02
C ALA A 6 -19.45 11.76 -11.41
N ALA A 7 -18.56 11.41 -10.47
CA ALA A 7 -17.56 12.34 -9.94
C ALA A 7 -16.52 12.70 -11.01
N LEU A 8 -16.01 11.72 -11.76
CA LEU A 8 -15.04 11.94 -12.84
C LEU A 8 -15.64 12.79 -13.98
N GLU A 9 -16.91 12.57 -14.32
CA GLU A 9 -17.64 13.38 -15.29
C GLU A 9 -17.74 14.86 -14.86
N ARG A 10 -17.95 15.13 -13.56
CA ARG A 10 -17.90 16.50 -13.00
C ARG A 10 -16.50 17.12 -13.07
N CYS A 11 -15.45 16.31 -13.18
CA CYS A 11 -14.06 16.78 -13.27
C CYS A 11 -13.58 17.03 -14.72
N LYS A 12 -14.42 16.86 -15.74
CA LYS A 12 -14.03 17.06 -17.15
C LYS A 12 -13.53 18.47 -17.47
N GLY A 13 -14.03 19.48 -16.76
CA GLY A 13 -13.61 20.88 -16.93
C GLY A 13 -12.44 21.34 -16.06
N TRP A 14 -11.83 20.43 -15.29
CA TRP A 14 -10.76 20.80 -14.36
C TRP A 14 -9.45 21.10 -15.08
N SER A 15 -8.62 21.92 -14.43
CA SER A 15 -7.25 22.15 -14.88
C SER A 15 -6.41 20.88 -14.71
N TRP A 16 -5.34 20.78 -15.50
CA TRP A 16 -4.37 19.69 -15.38
C TRP A 16 -3.79 19.57 -13.98
N ASP A 17 -3.54 20.70 -13.33
CA ASP A 17 -3.04 20.72 -11.96
C ASP A 17 -4.07 20.19 -10.97
N ASP A 18 -5.37 20.45 -11.15
CA ASP A 18 -6.40 19.91 -10.28
C ASP A 18 -6.58 18.39 -10.47
N HIS A 19 -6.42 17.88 -11.70
CA HIS A 19 -6.33 16.43 -11.92
C HIS A 19 -5.12 15.83 -11.20
N LYS A 20 -3.95 16.47 -11.27
CA LYS A 20 -2.76 16.04 -10.50
C LYS A 20 -3.03 16.05 -9.01
N ARG A 21 -3.66 17.10 -8.49
CA ARG A 21 -4.01 17.21 -7.06
C ARG A 21 -4.87 16.03 -6.61
N LEU A 22 -5.91 15.71 -7.39
CA LEU A 22 -6.76 14.57 -7.11
C LEU A 22 -5.99 13.25 -7.13
N ALA A 23 -5.14 13.05 -8.15
CA ALA A 23 -4.30 11.85 -8.25
C ALA A 23 -3.33 11.72 -7.06
N TYR A 24 -2.66 12.81 -6.67
CA TYR A 24 -1.76 12.82 -5.53
C TYR A 24 -2.49 12.61 -4.20
N LEU A 25 -3.71 13.13 -4.04
CA LEU A 25 -4.51 12.85 -2.86
C LEU A 25 -4.94 11.38 -2.79
N ALA A 26 -5.29 10.77 -3.93
CA ALA A 26 -5.60 9.35 -4.00
C ALA A 26 -4.37 8.47 -3.66
N ILE A 27 -3.18 8.82 -4.18
CA ILE A 27 -1.92 8.15 -3.83
C ILE A 27 -1.61 8.33 -2.34
N PHE A 28 -1.76 9.55 -1.82
CA PHE A 28 -1.48 9.86 -0.44
C PHE A 28 -2.35 9.04 0.52
N THR A 29 -3.66 9.03 0.28
CA THR A 29 -4.61 8.30 1.14
C THR A 29 -4.50 6.79 0.97
N GLY A 30 -4.39 6.30 -0.27
CA GLY A 30 -4.42 4.86 -0.57
C GLY A 30 -3.11 4.13 -0.34
N TYR A 31 -1.96 4.79 -0.56
CA TYR A 31 -0.64 4.13 -0.55
C TYR A 31 0.32 4.70 0.48
N ILE A 32 0.31 6.02 0.70
CA ILE A 32 1.28 6.66 1.60
C ILE A 32 0.84 6.53 3.05
N GLU A 33 -0.37 6.98 3.37
CA GLU A 33 -0.98 6.73 4.66
C GLU A 33 -1.45 5.27 4.75
N GLY A 34 -2.09 4.76 3.68
CA GLY A 34 -2.55 3.38 3.60
C GLY A 34 -3.38 2.97 4.82
N ARG A 35 -4.16 3.91 5.38
CA ARG A 35 -4.90 3.72 6.63
C ARG A 35 -6.26 3.09 6.35
N LYS A 36 -6.84 2.46 7.37
CA LYS A 36 -8.25 2.03 7.33
C LYS A 36 -9.16 3.23 7.03
N TYR A 37 -10.19 3.02 6.23
CA TYR A 37 -11.20 4.02 5.87
C TYR A 37 -11.82 4.76 7.06
N SER A 38 -11.88 4.13 8.23
CA SER A 38 -12.42 4.72 9.47
C SER A 38 -11.45 5.68 10.18
N THR A 39 -10.20 5.81 9.72
CA THR A 39 -9.21 6.70 10.33
C THR A 39 -9.12 8.00 9.53
N PRO A 40 -9.30 9.17 10.18
CA PRO A 40 -9.15 10.44 9.49
C PRO A 40 -7.75 10.62 8.89
N THR A 41 -7.73 11.08 7.63
CA THR A 41 -6.51 11.48 6.92
C THR A 41 -5.85 12.64 7.64
N ARG A 42 -4.52 12.64 7.75
CA ARG A 42 -3.80 13.77 8.38
C ARG A 42 -3.86 15.01 7.50
N VAL A 43 -4.77 15.92 7.85
CA VAL A 43 -5.05 17.16 7.11
C VAL A 43 -3.78 17.96 6.79
N SER A 44 -2.81 18.02 7.72
CA SER A 44 -1.57 18.76 7.52
C SER A 44 -0.73 18.26 6.35
N LEU A 45 -0.70 16.94 6.12
CA LEU A 45 0.06 16.34 5.02
C LEU A 45 -0.76 16.34 3.72
N ALA A 46 -2.06 16.10 3.81
CA ALA A 46 -2.96 16.17 2.66
C ALA A 46 -2.97 17.57 2.03
N ARG A 47 -2.83 18.63 2.84
CA ARG A 47 -2.77 20.03 2.35
C ARG A 47 -1.56 20.33 1.47
N LEU A 48 -0.49 19.55 1.54
CA LEU A 48 0.67 19.72 0.65
C LEU A 48 0.29 19.57 -0.82
N VAL A 49 -0.78 18.82 -1.12
CA VAL A 49 -1.29 18.66 -2.50
C VAL A 49 -1.63 20.01 -3.14
N MET A 50 -1.99 21.03 -2.35
CA MET A 50 -2.24 22.37 -2.89
C MET A 50 -0.97 23.05 -3.43
N GLU A 51 0.20 22.67 -2.92
CA GLU A 51 1.54 23.14 -3.29
C GLU A 51 2.29 22.03 -4.04
N LEU A 52 1.95 21.79 -5.32
CA LEU A 52 2.42 20.63 -6.11
C LEU A 52 3.95 20.45 -6.10
N GLU A 53 4.71 21.51 -6.31
CA GLU A 53 6.18 21.46 -6.28
C GLU A 53 6.71 20.97 -4.93
N ARG A 54 6.14 21.48 -3.83
CA ARG A 54 6.53 21.06 -2.48
C ARG A 54 6.08 19.63 -2.20
N PHE A 55 4.92 19.22 -2.70
CA PHE A 55 4.43 17.86 -2.59
C PHE A 55 5.38 16.89 -3.29
N GLU A 56 5.77 17.16 -4.53
CA GLU A 56 6.66 16.30 -5.33
C GLU A 56 8.06 16.17 -4.71
N ASN A 57 8.58 17.26 -4.13
CA ASN A 57 9.88 17.28 -3.45
C ASN A 57 9.83 16.83 -1.99
N TYR A 58 8.65 16.49 -1.45
CA TYR A 58 8.52 16.04 -0.07
C TYR A 58 9.17 14.66 0.12
N PRO A 59 9.81 14.36 1.27
CA PRO A 59 10.50 13.09 1.49
C PRO A 59 9.54 11.92 1.76
N TRP A 60 8.68 11.60 0.78
CA TRP A 60 7.63 10.58 0.90
C TRP A 60 8.20 9.22 1.29
N GLY A 61 9.35 8.82 0.75
CA GLY A 61 10.00 7.56 1.13
C GLY A 61 10.22 7.44 2.64
N ARG A 62 10.71 8.51 3.29
CA ARG A 62 10.91 8.54 4.75
C ARG A 62 9.58 8.48 5.50
N VAL A 63 8.58 9.23 5.04
CA VAL A 63 7.25 9.27 5.69
C VAL A 63 6.55 7.93 5.59
N VAL A 64 6.50 7.34 4.40
CA VAL A 64 5.94 6.03 4.13
C VAL A 64 6.63 4.96 4.97
N PHE A 65 7.96 4.95 4.99
CA PHE A 65 8.73 4.01 5.80
C PHE A 65 8.42 4.16 7.28
N LYS A 66 8.37 5.39 7.80
CA LYS A 66 8.01 5.62 9.19
C LYS A 66 6.60 5.12 9.51
N VAL A 67 5.61 5.44 8.68
CA VAL A 67 4.21 4.97 8.87
C VAL A 67 4.14 3.44 8.86
N LEU A 68 4.86 2.80 7.94
CA LEU A 68 4.96 1.34 7.86
C LEU A 68 5.58 0.77 9.14
N MET A 69 6.75 1.27 9.56
CA MET A 69 7.45 0.79 10.75
C MET A 69 6.65 1.02 12.03
N ASP A 70 6.00 2.17 12.19
CA ASP A 70 5.12 2.47 13.32
C ASP A 70 3.87 1.55 13.34
N SER A 71 3.47 1.02 12.19
CA SER A 71 2.40 0.03 12.11
C SER A 71 2.85 -1.38 12.50
N VAL A 72 4.08 -1.77 12.18
CA VAL A 72 4.58 -3.14 12.44
C VAL A 72 5.20 -3.26 13.84
N LYS A 73 5.91 -2.23 14.30
CA LYS A 73 6.74 -2.31 15.50
C LYS A 73 5.88 -2.45 16.77
N GLY A 74 6.21 -3.47 17.57
CA GLY A 74 5.61 -3.67 18.90
C GLY A 74 4.14 -4.05 18.89
N ARG A 75 3.62 -4.55 17.76
CA ARG A 75 2.26 -5.09 17.67
C ARG A 75 2.24 -6.56 18.03
N ASP A 76 1.20 -6.95 18.76
CA ASP A 76 0.86 -8.36 18.91
C ASP A 76 0.29 -8.88 17.58
N ILE A 77 0.97 -9.87 17.01
CA ILE A 77 0.61 -10.54 15.76
C ILE A 77 -0.24 -11.80 15.97
N SER A 78 -0.64 -12.07 17.22
CA SER A 78 -1.50 -13.22 17.55
C SER A 78 -2.90 -13.13 16.91
N GLY A 79 -3.35 -11.91 16.57
CA GLY A 79 -4.65 -11.63 15.96
C GLY A 79 -4.60 -11.08 14.53
N CYS A 80 -5.76 -10.68 14.02
CA CYS A 80 -5.86 -9.99 12.74
C CYS A 80 -5.44 -8.52 12.89
N TYR A 81 -4.30 -8.15 12.29
CA TYR A 81 -3.78 -6.79 12.30
C TYR A 81 -3.80 -6.17 10.89
N THR A 82 -3.89 -4.84 10.81
CA THR A 82 -3.82 -4.11 9.54
C THR A 82 -2.56 -3.28 9.53
N ILE A 83 -1.70 -3.57 8.56
CA ILE A 83 -0.48 -2.82 8.29
C ILE A 83 -0.87 -1.54 7.56
N ASN A 84 -0.42 -0.40 8.07
CA ASN A 84 -0.63 0.91 7.44
C ASN A 84 0.62 1.29 6.63
N GLY A 85 0.49 2.31 5.79
CA GLY A 85 1.55 2.74 4.90
C GLY A 85 1.69 1.82 3.69
N PHE A 86 2.92 1.66 3.19
CA PHE A 86 3.17 0.99 1.92
C PHE A 86 3.40 -0.51 2.08
N ALA A 87 2.30 -1.21 2.38
CA ALA A 87 2.28 -2.67 2.55
C ALA A 87 2.82 -3.42 1.32
N GLN A 88 2.69 -2.85 0.12
CA GLN A 88 3.21 -3.43 -1.13
C GLN A 88 4.74 -3.49 -1.13
N ALA A 89 5.46 -2.50 -0.57
CA ALA A 89 6.92 -2.60 -0.43
C ALA A 89 7.31 -3.72 0.54
N LEU A 90 6.58 -3.87 1.66
CA LEU A 90 6.82 -4.98 2.57
C LEU A 90 6.55 -6.32 1.89
N GLN A 91 5.50 -6.40 1.07
CA GLN A 91 5.21 -7.59 0.28
C GLN A 91 6.37 -7.90 -0.69
N VAL A 92 6.82 -6.94 -1.50
CA VAL A 92 7.97 -7.14 -2.41
C VAL A 92 9.22 -7.58 -1.65
N TRP A 93 9.47 -6.99 -0.48
CA TRP A 93 10.58 -7.39 0.39
C TRP A 93 10.43 -8.82 0.88
N VAL A 94 9.26 -9.23 1.39
CA VAL A 94 9.00 -10.60 1.85
C VAL A 94 9.24 -11.61 0.73
N TYR A 95 8.70 -11.37 -0.47
CA TYR A 95 8.88 -12.30 -1.60
C TYR A 95 10.33 -12.40 -2.08
N THR A 96 11.13 -11.35 -1.90
CA THR A 96 12.54 -11.32 -2.32
C THR A 96 13.47 -11.87 -1.24
N ALA A 97 13.26 -11.51 0.03
CA ALA A 97 14.13 -11.86 1.14
C ALA A 97 13.76 -13.19 1.81
N LEU A 98 12.48 -13.59 1.74
CA LEU A 98 11.93 -14.79 2.37
C LEU A 98 11.07 -15.58 1.35
N PRO A 99 11.69 -16.17 0.31
CA PRO A 99 10.96 -16.80 -0.80
C PRO A 99 10.07 -17.97 -0.36
N GLU A 100 10.46 -18.71 0.67
CA GLU A 100 9.66 -19.80 1.26
C GLU A 100 8.37 -19.29 1.91
N LEU A 101 8.47 -18.16 2.61
CA LEU A 101 7.31 -17.47 3.17
C LEU A 101 6.40 -16.97 2.03
N GLY A 102 6.98 -16.35 0.99
CA GLY A 102 6.25 -15.99 -0.23
C GLY A 102 5.52 -17.17 -0.88
N ALA A 103 6.18 -18.31 -1.01
CA ALA A 103 5.61 -19.56 -1.54
C ALA A 103 4.49 -20.14 -0.66
N THR A 104 4.49 -19.83 0.64
CA THR A 104 3.43 -20.26 1.55
C THR A 104 2.13 -19.48 1.32
N PHE A 105 2.22 -18.21 0.94
CA PHE A 105 1.06 -17.34 0.71
C PHE A 105 0.63 -17.24 -0.75
N GLY A 106 1.54 -17.45 -1.69
CA GLY A 106 1.29 -17.43 -3.12
C GLY A 106 1.22 -18.84 -3.73
N ASN A 107 0.53 -19.00 -4.85
CA ASN A 107 0.60 -20.22 -5.67
C ASN A 107 1.69 -20.03 -6.73
N PRO A 108 2.79 -20.81 -6.74
CA PRO A 108 3.88 -20.61 -7.69
C PRO A 108 3.40 -20.79 -9.14
N LEU A 109 3.93 -19.95 -10.02
CA LEU A 109 3.74 -20.04 -11.47
C LEU A 109 4.85 -20.90 -12.09
N PRO A 110 4.55 -21.57 -13.22
CA PRO A 110 5.61 -22.22 -14.01
C PRO A 110 6.65 -21.18 -14.45
N ASN A 111 7.91 -21.61 -14.56
CA ASN A 111 9.06 -20.82 -15.02
C ASN A 111 9.54 -19.69 -14.10
N ASN A 112 8.94 -19.51 -12.91
CA ASN A 112 9.40 -18.58 -11.85
C ASN A 112 9.83 -17.19 -12.37
N PRO A 113 8.93 -16.42 -13.01
CA PRO A 113 9.28 -15.16 -13.65
C PRO A 113 9.77 -14.10 -12.65
N SER A 114 10.72 -13.28 -13.09
CA SER A 114 11.22 -12.13 -12.32
C SER A 114 10.31 -10.90 -12.54
N PRO A 115 10.08 -10.05 -11.52
CA PRO A 115 10.54 -10.18 -10.13
C PRO A 115 9.74 -11.21 -9.30
N PRO A 116 10.28 -11.70 -8.17
CA PRO A 116 9.67 -12.78 -7.37
C PRO A 116 8.20 -12.58 -7.01
N ILE A 117 7.72 -11.34 -6.84
CA ILE A 117 6.30 -11.06 -6.59
C ILE A 117 5.38 -11.48 -7.74
N LEU A 118 5.89 -11.52 -8.98
CA LEU A 118 5.17 -12.00 -10.16
C LEU A 118 5.26 -13.51 -10.33
N ALA A 119 6.14 -14.18 -9.59
CA ALA A 119 6.29 -15.64 -9.65
C ALA A 119 5.16 -16.39 -8.95
N TYR A 120 4.25 -15.68 -8.26
CA TYR A 120 3.16 -16.30 -7.52
C TYR A 120 1.82 -15.67 -7.89
N LYS A 121 0.82 -16.52 -8.14
CA LYS A 121 -0.59 -16.14 -8.18
C LYS A 121 -1.12 -15.92 -6.76
N GLY A 122 -2.05 -14.98 -6.61
CA GLY A 122 -2.79 -14.82 -5.37
C GLY A 122 -3.48 -16.13 -4.98
N ARG A 123 -3.37 -16.50 -3.69
CA ARG A 123 -4.05 -17.66 -3.13
C ARG A 123 -5.25 -17.17 -2.32
N THR A 124 -6.41 -17.78 -2.52
CA THR A 124 -7.61 -17.48 -1.74
C THR A 124 -7.59 -18.20 -0.39
N GLY A 125 -8.12 -17.55 0.65
CA GLY A 125 -8.23 -18.09 2.01
C GLY A 125 -7.34 -17.37 3.03
N ARG A 126 -7.76 -17.40 4.31
CA ARG A 126 -6.95 -16.87 5.42
C ARG A 126 -5.89 -17.89 5.80
N ARG A 127 -4.63 -17.49 5.88
CA ARG A 127 -3.53 -18.31 6.41
C ARG A 127 -2.98 -17.66 7.66
N GLN A 128 -2.70 -18.46 8.68
CA GLN A 128 -2.06 -17.98 9.89
C GLN A 128 -0.56 -17.85 9.62
N PHE A 129 -0.02 -16.66 9.85
CA PHE A 129 1.39 -16.36 9.63
C PHE A 129 2.30 -17.15 10.58
N LYS A 130 1.80 -17.44 11.78
CA LYS A 130 2.51 -18.22 12.80
C LYS A 130 2.85 -19.63 12.32
N ASP A 131 1.90 -20.32 11.67
CA ASP A 131 2.10 -21.69 11.19
C ASP A 131 3.16 -21.76 10.08
N ALA A 132 3.26 -20.71 9.25
CA ALA A 132 4.23 -20.60 8.17
C ALA A 132 5.66 -20.36 8.66
N ILE A 133 5.83 -19.57 9.75
CA ILE A 133 7.14 -19.32 10.35
C ILE A 133 7.63 -20.55 11.10
N LEU A 134 6.75 -21.25 11.83
CA LEU A 134 7.12 -22.41 12.63
C LEU A 134 7.45 -23.66 11.78
N SER A 135 7.11 -23.65 10.50
CA SER A 135 7.43 -24.72 9.55
C SER A 135 8.76 -24.53 8.80
N GLN A 136 9.48 -23.43 9.04
CA GLN A 136 10.83 -23.18 8.54
C GLN A 136 11.87 -23.67 9.56
#